data_AF-A0A7C5ZJU2-F1
#
_entry.id   AF-A0A7C5ZJU2-F1
#
_cell.length_a   1.000
_cell.length_b   1.000
_cell.length_c   1.000
_cell.angle_alpha   90.00
_cell.angle_beta   90.00
_cell.angle_gamma   90.00
#
_symmetry.space_group_name_H-M   'P 1'
#
loop_
_entity.id
_entity.type
_entity.pdbx_description
1 polymer ?
#
loop_
_entity_poly.entity_id
_entity_poly.type
_entity_poly.pdbx_seq_one_letter_code
_entity_poly.pdbx_strand_id
1 'polypeptide(L)'
;DEQRDAARILAAERTAWSIGIILGPAIAAAIVSLTDRVAPVFVAAALTQLVAIAVAIGSQMPAHPPAAGRGSPASGAPASAHADLRIWSPVMAMLLAGLVLVVLPSQTRTMFLPLFVTRVLGEPPGTVGVLFTLNAFVAVMTMPHVGSLAERFGAHRVLYASAGVGAAYCLLQGFATSYAQSLLIQMLIGFGIALWSTSSLIFLQQLLPGRAGTAGGIYIAVQQFTPVVSGLILGPVAEYAGIPWAFTTTAGLSLLALIVLLVAVRALGVGGHASG
;
A
#
# COMPACT_ATOMS: atom_id res chain seq x y z
N ASP A 1 10.35 8.05 -30.24
CA ASP A 1 11.10 7.26 -29.26
C ASP A 1 10.88 7.65 -27.80
N GLU A 2 10.70 8.92 -27.47
CA GLU A 2 10.65 9.36 -26.07
C GLU A 2 9.54 8.74 -25.19
N GLN A 3 8.34 8.48 -25.73
CA GLN A 3 7.29 7.77 -24.99
C GLN A 3 7.66 6.30 -24.70
N ARG A 4 8.43 5.65 -25.59
CA ARG A 4 8.92 4.29 -25.38
C ARG A 4 10.02 4.28 -24.31
N ASP A 5 10.86 5.30 -24.26
CA ASP A 5 11.91 5.42 -23.24
C ASP A 5 11.33 5.76 -21.86
N ALA A 6 10.34 6.64 -21.77
CA ALA A 6 9.64 6.93 -20.51
C ALA A 6 8.92 5.67 -19.97
N ALA A 7 8.27 4.89 -20.84
CA ALA A 7 7.64 3.64 -20.45
C ALA A 7 8.67 2.59 -19.98
N ARG A 8 9.85 2.52 -20.62
CA ARG A 8 10.95 1.64 -20.19
C ARG A 8 11.53 2.05 -18.84
N ILE A 9 11.73 3.35 -18.60
CA ILE A 9 12.23 3.89 -17.33
C ILE A 9 11.24 3.56 -16.21
N LEU A 10 9.94 3.83 -16.41
CA LEU A 10 8.92 3.53 -15.42
C LEU A 10 8.79 2.02 -15.13
N ALA A 11 8.91 1.19 -16.17
CA ALA A 11 8.92 -0.27 -16.01
C ALA A 11 10.16 -0.75 -15.24
N ALA A 12 11.33 -0.18 -15.52
CA ALA A 12 12.57 -0.48 -14.80
C ALA A 12 12.48 -0.05 -13.32
N GLU A 13 11.98 1.16 -13.05
CA GLU A 13 11.73 1.67 -11.70
C GLU A 13 10.79 0.74 -10.93
N ARG A 14 9.67 0.35 -11.54
CA ARG A 14 8.68 -0.53 -10.90
C ARG A 14 9.26 -1.92 -10.60
N THR A 15 10.09 -2.43 -11.51
CA THR A 15 10.77 -3.71 -11.34
C THR A 15 11.80 -3.64 -10.20
N ALA A 16 12.62 -2.59 -10.17
CA ALA A 16 13.59 -2.37 -9.10
C ALA A 16 12.92 -2.25 -7.73
N TRP A 17 11.82 -1.49 -7.65
CA TRP A 17 11.02 -1.36 -6.43
C TRP A 17 10.46 -2.71 -5.96
N SER A 18 9.98 -3.53 -6.89
CA SER A 18 9.45 -4.87 -6.61
C SER A 18 10.53 -5.83 -6.13
N ILE A 19 11.72 -5.79 -6.73
CA ILE A 19 12.86 -6.61 -6.28
C ILE A 19 13.27 -6.22 -4.86
N GLY A 20 13.36 -4.91 -4.58
CA GLY A 20 13.71 -4.40 -3.26
C GLY A 20 12.75 -4.85 -2.17
N ILE A 21 11.44 -4.78 -2.43
CA ILE A 21 10.42 -5.16 -1.42
C ILE A 21 10.36 -6.68 -1.17
N ILE A 22 10.74 -7.50 -2.16
CA ILE A 22 10.82 -8.96 -2.02
C ILE A 22 12.10 -9.39 -1.29
N LEU A 23 13.25 -8.91 -1.77
CA LEU A 23 14.56 -9.36 -1.30
C LEU A 23 14.99 -8.67 0.00
N GLY A 24 14.56 -7.43 0.25
CA GLY A 24 14.95 -6.65 1.43
C GLY A 24 14.68 -7.38 2.75
N PRO A 25 13.44 -7.81 3.03
CA PRO A 25 13.13 -8.56 4.26
C PRO A 25 13.86 -9.90 4.36
N ALA A 26 14.10 -10.60 3.25
CA ALA A 26 14.86 -11.85 3.22
C ALA A 26 16.33 -11.64 3.60
N ILE A 27 16.96 -10.62 3.01
CA ILE A 27 18.35 -10.24 3.33
C ILE A 27 18.45 -9.80 4.79
N ALA A 28 17.50 -8.97 5.26
CA ALA A 28 17.46 -8.54 6.65
C ALA A 28 17.32 -9.73 7.62
N ALA A 29 16.43 -10.67 7.33
CA ALA A 29 16.27 -11.89 8.13
C ALA A 29 17.54 -12.76 8.13
N ALA A 30 18.18 -12.94 6.97
CA ALA A 30 19.43 -13.70 6.87
C ALA A 30 20.52 -13.06 7.77
N ILE A 31 20.69 -11.74 7.70
CA ILE A 31 21.64 -11.01 8.54
C ILE A 31 21.34 -11.21 10.03
N VAL A 32 20.08 -11.04 10.44
CA VAL A 32 19.68 -11.22 11.85
C VAL A 32 19.90 -12.66 12.32
N SER A 33 19.59 -13.65 11.47
CA SER A 33 19.76 -15.08 11.80
C SER A 33 21.22 -15.51 11.92
N LEU A 34 22.14 -14.86 11.21
CA LEU A 34 23.57 -15.19 11.24
C LEU A 34 24.33 -14.44 12.34
N THR A 35 23.82 -13.30 12.78
CA THR A 35 24.53 -12.40 13.70
C THR A 35 23.89 -12.30 15.09
N ASP A 36 22.69 -12.86 15.27
CA ASP A 36 21.82 -12.70 16.45
C ASP A 36 21.63 -11.23 16.88
N ARG A 37 21.86 -10.29 15.96
CA ARG A 37 21.88 -8.85 16.23
C ARG A 37 21.15 -8.10 15.12
N VAL A 38 20.45 -7.04 15.50
CA VAL A 38 19.72 -6.17 14.56
C VAL A 38 20.63 -5.08 13.97
N ALA A 39 21.66 -4.65 14.71
CA ALA A 39 22.57 -3.57 14.29
C ALA A 39 23.18 -3.75 12.88
N PRO A 40 23.63 -4.95 12.46
CA PRO A 40 24.18 -5.14 11.11
C PRO A 40 23.19 -4.86 9.97
N VAL A 41 21.88 -4.98 10.22
CA VAL A 41 20.84 -4.62 9.23
C VAL A 41 20.88 -3.12 8.92
N PHE A 42 21.05 -2.27 9.95
CA PHE A 42 21.15 -0.83 9.77
C PHE A 42 22.44 -0.41 9.06
N VAL A 43 23.55 -1.10 9.33
CA VAL A 43 24.82 -0.87 8.63
C VAL A 43 24.67 -1.23 7.15
N ALA A 44 24.08 -2.39 6.83
CA ALA A 44 23.83 -2.79 5.45
C ALA A 44 22.91 -1.81 4.70
N ALA A 45 21.86 -1.31 5.37
CA ALA A 45 20.98 -0.28 4.80
C ALA A 45 21.74 1.03 4.52
N ALA A 46 22.55 1.51 5.47
CA ALA A 46 23.36 2.71 5.29
C ALA A 46 24.36 2.56 4.14
N LEU A 47 25.05 1.43 4.03
CA LEU A 47 25.98 1.15 2.94
C LEU A 47 25.26 1.13 1.58
N THR A 48 24.09 0.50 1.50
CA THR A 48 23.29 0.45 0.26
C THR A 48 22.90 1.86 -0.19
N GLN A 49 22.54 2.72 0.77
CA GLN A 49 22.14 4.11 0.50
C GLN A 49 23.34 4.99 0.11
N LEU A 50 24.51 4.77 0.71
CA LEU A 50 25.76 5.43 0.31
C LEU A 50 26.19 5.02 -1.10
N VAL A 51 26.08 3.73 -1.45
CA VAL A 51 26.34 3.25 -2.81
C VAL A 51 25.37 3.90 -3.81
N ALA A 52 24.08 3.98 -3.48
CA ALA A 52 23.10 4.64 -4.33
C ALA A 52 23.43 6.14 -4.55
N ILE A 53 23.85 6.84 -3.50
CA ILE A 53 24.31 8.24 -3.58
C ILE A 53 25.56 8.35 -4.45
N ALA A 54 26.55 7.47 -4.25
CA ALA A 54 27.79 7.46 -5.03
C ALA A 54 27.52 7.21 -6.52
N VAL A 55 26.61 6.28 -6.85
CA VAL A 55 26.15 6.03 -8.22
C VAL A 55 25.42 7.25 -8.78
N ALA A 56 24.53 7.89 -8.00
CA ALA A 56 23.82 9.07 -8.45
C ALA A 56 24.79 10.23 -8.78
N ILE A 57 25.78 10.50 -7.91
CA ILE A 57 26.81 11.52 -8.13
C ILE A 57 27.70 11.14 -9.33
N GLY A 58 28.15 9.89 -9.39
CA GLY A 58 29.06 9.39 -10.44
C GLY A 58 28.41 9.27 -11.82
N SER A 59 27.09 9.09 -11.88
CA SER A 59 26.34 8.98 -13.13
C SER A 59 26.18 10.30 -13.90
N GLN A 60 26.65 11.44 -13.34
CA GLN A 60 26.48 12.79 -13.87
C GLN A 60 25.12 12.92 -14.56
N MET A 61 24.02 12.68 -13.82
CA MET A 61 22.67 12.82 -14.35
C MET A 61 22.65 14.11 -15.17
N PRO A 62 22.47 14.05 -16.50
CA PRO A 62 22.43 15.26 -17.30
C PRO A 62 21.40 16.13 -16.60
N ALA A 63 21.83 17.32 -16.17
CA ALA A 63 20.90 18.30 -15.65
C ALA A 63 19.97 18.57 -16.82
N HIS A 64 18.86 17.84 -16.90
CA HIS A 64 17.81 18.16 -17.84
C HIS A 64 17.43 19.57 -17.43
N PRO A 65 17.71 20.58 -18.28
CA PRO A 65 17.15 21.89 -18.04
C PRO A 65 15.65 21.64 -17.80
N PRO A 66 15.04 22.21 -16.74
CA PRO A 66 13.61 22.03 -16.49
C PRO A 66 12.93 22.26 -17.83
N ALA A 67 12.31 21.21 -18.38
CA ALA A 67 11.98 21.12 -19.80
C ALA A 67 11.35 22.43 -20.26
N ALA A 68 12.15 23.27 -20.92
CA ALA A 68 11.68 24.54 -21.41
C ALA A 68 10.69 24.21 -22.53
N GLY A 69 9.40 24.38 -22.26
CA GLY A 69 8.39 24.44 -23.31
C GLY A 69 7.77 23.12 -23.78
N ARG A 70 7.64 22.08 -22.94
CA ARG A 70 6.38 21.31 -23.00
C ARG A 70 5.40 22.06 -22.16
N GLY A 71 4.47 22.74 -22.80
CA GLY A 71 3.40 23.42 -22.10
C GLY A 71 2.79 22.50 -21.04
N SER A 72 3.10 22.75 -19.77
CA SER A 72 2.00 23.07 -18.86
C SER A 72 1.05 23.91 -19.69
N PRO A 73 -0.21 23.50 -19.91
CA PRO A 73 -1.19 24.48 -20.32
C PRO A 73 -0.96 25.64 -19.36
N ALA A 74 -0.61 26.80 -19.93
CA ALA A 74 -0.48 28.03 -19.17
C ALA A 74 -1.61 28.00 -18.13
N SER A 75 -1.34 28.17 -16.84
CA SER A 75 -1.16 29.51 -16.28
C SER A 75 -1.87 30.60 -17.10
N GLY A 76 -3.07 30.30 -17.59
CA GLY A 76 -4.09 31.27 -17.95
C GLY A 76 -4.90 31.48 -16.69
N ALA A 77 -4.55 32.54 -15.95
CA ALA A 77 -5.13 32.93 -14.67
C ALA A 77 -4.94 31.88 -13.54
N PRO A 78 -5.07 32.25 -12.24
CA PRO A 78 -5.40 31.23 -11.25
C PRO A 78 -6.66 30.57 -11.78
N ALA A 79 -6.56 29.32 -12.25
CA ALA A 79 -7.70 28.50 -12.65
C ALA A 79 -8.48 28.19 -11.37
N SER A 80 -9.13 29.23 -10.87
CA SER A 80 -9.95 29.35 -9.68
C SER A 80 -9.54 28.42 -8.54
N ALA A 81 -8.93 29.00 -7.50
CA ALA A 81 -8.98 28.43 -6.16
C ALA A 81 -10.42 28.01 -5.74
N HIS A 82 -11.45 28.52 -6.45
CA HIS A 82 -12.86 28.16 -6.31
C HIS A 82 -13.33 26.90 -7.09
N ALA A 83 -12.62 26.40 -8.11
CA ALA A 83 -12.94 25.10 -8.74
C ALA A 83 -12.36 23.89 -7.98
N ASP A 84 -11.35 24.13 -7.13
CA ASP A 84 -10.68 23.10 -6.34
C ASP A 84 -11.45 22.68 -5.07
N LEU A 85 -12.35 23.50 -4.52
CA LEU A 85 -13.14 23.11 -3.34
C LEU A 85 -14.15 21.99 -3.59
N ARG A 86 -14.60 21.80 -4.84
CA ARG A 86 -15.58 20.77 -5.19
C ARG A 86 -14.98 19.36 -5.20
N ILE A 87 -13.65 19.25 -5.33
CA ILE A 87 -12.91 17.98 -5.19
C ILE A 87 -12.91 17.55 -3.73
N TRP A 88 -12.79 18.50 -2.80
CA TRP A 88 -12.87 18.30 -1.35
C TRP A 88 -14.31 18.28 -0.83
N SER A 89 -15.21 17.67 -1.59
CA SER A 89 -16.57 17.41 -1.11
C SER A 89 -16.56 16.48 0.11
N PRO A 90 -17.60 16.52 0.98
CA PRO A 90 -17.72 15.58 2.09
C PRO A 90 -17.71 14.11 1.61
N VAL A 91 -18.20 13.86 0.38
CA VAL A 91 -18.18 12.54 -0.25
C VAL A 91 -16.75 12.09 -0.58
N MET A 92 -15.88 13.01 -1.05
CA MET A 92 -14.46 12.70 -1.25
C MET A 92 -13.76 12.44 0.08
N ALA A 93 -14.01 13.25 1.12
CA ALA A 93 -13.44 13.00 2.44
C ALA A 93 -13.83 11.62 2.99
N MET A 94 -15.10 11.23 2.81
CA MET A 94 -15.59 9.89 3.15
C MET A 94 -14.91 8.79 2.32
N LEU A 95 -14.68 9.01 1.02
CA LEU A 95 -13.92 8.07 0.18
C LEU A 95 -12.48 7.92 0.68
N LEU A 96 -11.80 9.02 0.99
CA LEU A 96 -10.43 9.02 1.50
C LEU A 96 -10.36 8.27 2.84
N ALA A 97 -11.32 8.48 3.73
CA ALA A 97 -11.44 7.72 4.96
C ALA A 97 -11.60 6.22 4.67
N GLY A 98 -12.48 5.84 3.74
CA GLY A 98 -12.65 4.45 3.31
C GLY A 98 -11.36 3.84 2.74
N LEU A 99 -10.60 4.59 1.94
CA LEU A 99 -9.31 4.15 1.41
C LEU A 99 -8.29 3.93 2.54
N VAL A 100 -8.17 4.86 3.49
CA VAL A 100 -7.30 4.68 4.66
C VAL A 100 -7.66 3.40 5.43
N LEU A 101 -8.96 3.16 5.66
CA LEU A 101 -9.43 1.96 6.37
C LEU A 101 -9.13 0.66 5.59
N VAL A 102 -9.18 0.69 4.25
CA VAL A 102 -8.79 -0.48 3.42
C VAL A 102 -7.30 -0.76 3.50
N VAL A 103 -6.46 0.25 3.69
CA VAL A 103 -5.00 0.09 3.82
C VAL A 103 -4.59 -0.40 5.21
N LEU A 104 -5.41 -0.15 6.24
CA LEU A 104 -5.10 -0.48 7.64
C LEU A 104 -4.61 -1.91 7.90
N PRO A 105 -5.18 -2.99 7.32
CA PRO A 105 -4.68 -4.35 7.48
C PRO A 105 -3.18 -4.50 7.16
N SER A 106 -2.71 -3.84 6.10
CA SER A 106 -1.30 -3.88 5.70
C SER A 106 -0.38 -3.14 6.68
N GLN A 107 -0.88 -2.05 7.28
CA GLN A 107 -0.13 -1.29 8.29
C GLN A 107 -0.14 -1.98 9.65
N THR A 108 -1.27 -2.56 10.03
CA THR A 108 -1.41 -3.42 11.23
C THR A 108 -0.41 -4.56 11.16
N ARG A 109 -0.30 -5.23 10.02
CA ARG A 109 0.73 -6.26 9.80
C ARG A 109 2.13 -5.71 10.03
N THR A 110 2.46 -4.58 9.41
CA THR A 110 3.81 -4.02 9.46
C THR A 110 4.21 -3.63 10.89
N MET A 111 3.28 -3.10 11.68
CA MET A 111 3.51 -2.74 13.08
C MET A 111 3.52 -3.95 14.03
N PHE A 112 2.53 -4.84 13.92
CA PHE A 112 2.23 -5.82 14.96
C PHE A 112 2.62 -7.25 14.63
N LEU A 113 2.77 -7.62 13.34
CA LEU A 113 3.16 -8.99 12.97
C LEU A 113 4.51 -9.41 13.59
N PRO A 114 5.58 -8.58 13.59
CA PRO A 114 6.83 -8.95 14.24
C PRO A 114 6.67 -9.24 15.73
N LEU A 115 5.86 -8.44 16.43
CA LEU A 115 5.55 -8.62 17.84
C LEU A 115 4.66 -9.84 18.08
N PHE A 116 3.71 -10.12 17.18
CA PHE A 116 2.86 -11.29 17.25
C PHE A 116 3.70 -12.58 17.13
N VAL A 117 4.59 -12.63 16.14
CA VAL A 117 5.46 -13.79 15.91
C VAL A 117 6.42 -14.02 17.08
N THR A 118 7.05 -12.97 17.57
CA THR A 118 8.06 -13.10 18.63
C THR A 118 7.48 -13.24 20.04
N ARG A 119 6.39 -12.53 20.38
CA ARG A 119 5.82 -12.52 21.73
C ARG A 119 4.63 -13.45 21.91
N VAL A 120 3.82 -13.68 20.88
CA VAL A 120 2.62 -14.55 20.96
C VAL A 120 2.95 -15.96 20.51
N LEU A 121 3.63 -16.11 19.37
CA LEU A 121 4.01 -17.44 18.86
C LEU A 121 5.34 -17.94 19.42
N GLY A 122 6.16 -17.07 20.03
CA GLY A 122 7.45 -17.42 20.63
C GLY A 122 8.55 -17.75 19.61
N GLU A 123 8.38 -17.34 18.35
CA GLU A 123 9.31 -17.65 17.27
C GLU A 123 10.51 -16.69 17.25
N PRO A 124 11.68 -17.14 16.76
CA PRO A 124 12.86 -16.28 16.62
C PRO A 124 12.62 -15.08 15.69
N PRO A 125 13.21 -13.91 15.95
CA PRO A 125 13.04 -12.71 15.12
C PRO A 125 13.36 -12.90 13.63
N GLY A 126 14.30 -13.79 13.30
CA GLY A 126 14.69 -14.09 11.91
C GLY A 126 13.55 -14.68 11.07
N THR A 127 12.57 -15.35 11.69
CA THR A 127 11.42 -15.96 10.98
C THR A 127 10.47 -14.91 10.41
N VAL A 128 10.44 -13.72 11.01
CA VAL A 128 9.56 -12.62 10.59
C VAL A 128 9.84 -12.22 9.13
N GLY A 129 11.10 -12.16 8.71
CA GLY A 129 11.42 -11.77 7.32
C GLY A 129 10.88 -12.76 6.28
N VAL A 130 10.80 -14.05 6.61
CA VAL A 130 10.20 -15.07 5.72
C VAL A 130 8.73 -14.75 5.45
N LEU A 131 7.98 -14.35 6.49
CA LEU A 131 6.57 -13.95 6.37
C LEU A 131 6.41 -12.72 5.46
N PHE A 132 7.27 -11.70 5.61
CA PHE A 132 7.22 -10.50 4.77
C PHE A 132 7.63 -10.79 3.32
N THR A 133 8.65 -11.62 3.09
CA THR A 133 9.09 -12.01 1.74
C THR A 133 8.04 -12.86 1.03
N LEU A 134 7.45 -13.85 1.69
CA LEU A 134 6.37 -14.65 1.11
C LEU A 134 5.19 -13.76 0.70
N ASN A 135 4.80 -12.85 1.59
CA ASN A 135 3.76 -11.87 1.30
C ASN A 135 4.11 -10.99 0.08
N ALA A 136 5.31 -10.41 0.07
CA ALA A 136 5.76 -9.53 -1.01
C ALA A 136 5.80 -10.27 -2.35
N PHE A 137 6.28 -11.51 -2.36
CA PHE A 137 6.29 -12.37 -3.53
C PHE A 137 4.86 -12.59 -4.08
N VAL A 138 3.92 -13.01 -3.21
CA VAL A 138 2.52 -13.20 -3.61
C VAL A 138 1.89 -11.90 -4.12
N ALA A 139 2.15 -10.77 -3.45
CA ALA A 139 1.62 -9.48 -3.86
C ALA A 139 2.12 -9.08 -5.26
N VAL A 140 3.42 -9.17 -5.51
CA VAL A 140 4.03 -8.81 -6.81
C VAL A 140 3.53 -9.73 -7.93
N MET A 141 3.42 -11.04 -7.69
CA MET A 141 2.88 -11.98 -8.68
C MET A 141 1.39 -11.73 -8.99
N THR A 142 0.63 -11.26 -8.01
CA THR A 142 -0.81 -11.02 -8.17
C THR A 142 -1.11 -9.66 -8.80
N MET A 143 -0.28 -8.64 -8.59
CA MET A 143 -0.53 -7.27 -9.07
C MET A 143 -0.97 -7.16 -10.55
N PRO A 144 -0.31 -7.83 -11.53
CA PRO A 144 -0.75 -7.78 -12.93
C PRO A 144 -2.16 -8.33 -13.15
N HIS A 145 -2.50 -9.41 -12.45
CA HIS A 145 -3.80 -10.06 -12.54
C HIS A 145 -4.91 -9.16 -11.99
N VAL A 146 -4.65 -8.42 -10.91
CA VAL A 146 -5.61 -7.47 -10.33
C VAL A 146 -5.94 -6.33 -11.29
N GLY A 147 -4.97 -5.84 -12.07
CA GLY A 147 -5.23 -4.83 -13.10
C GLY A 147 -6.32 -5.27 -14.07
N SER A 148 -6.17 -6.47 -14.63
CA SER A 148 -7.17 -7.08 -15.51
C SER A 148 -8.53 -7.31 -14.82
N LEU A 149 -8.52 -7.67 -13.53
CA LEU A 149 -9.72 -7.85 -12.74
C LEU A 149 -10.47 -6.52 -12.54
N ALA A 150 -9.75 -5.42 -12.31
CA ALA A 150 -10.31 -4.08 -12.15
C ALA A 150 -10.89 -3.54 -13.46
N GLU A 151 -10.28 -3.84 -14.61
CA GLU A 151 -10.83 -3.52 -15.92
C GLU A 151 -12.13 -4.30 -16.19
N ARG A 152 -12.14 -5.61 -15.88
CA ARG A 152 -13.29 -6.48 -16.17
C ARG A 152 -14.50 -6.26 -15.25
N PHE A 153 -14.26 -6.11 -13.94
CA PHE A 153 -15.33 -6.02 -12.95
C PHE A 153 -15.56 -4.61 -12.40
N GLY A 154 -14.68 -3.66 -12.73
CA GLY A 154 -14.68 -2.31 -12.20
C GLY A 154 -13.82 -2.18 -10.94
N ALA A 155 -12.99 -1.14 -10.89
CA ALA A 155 -12.04 -0.90 -9.80
C ALA A 155 -12.71 -0.80 -8.41
N HIS A 156 -13.92 -0.21 -8.34
CA HIS A 156 -14.66 -0.10 -7.09
C HIS A 156 -15.08 -1.45 -6.50
N ARG A 157 -15.44 -2.44 -7.34
CA ARG A 157 -15.81 -3.78 -6.86
C ARG A 157 -14.61 -4.55 -6.36
N VAL A 158 -13.47 -4.40 -7.03
CA VAL A 158 -12.19 -4.96 -6.59
C VAL A 158 -11.75 -4.35 -5.25
N LEU A 159 -12.03 -3.05 -5.04
CA LEU A 159 -11.78 -2.38 -3.77
C LEU A 159 -12.67 -2.91 -2.63
N TYR A 160 -13.93 -3.27 -2.91
CA TYR A 160 -14.78 -3.96 -1.92
C TYR A 160 -14.24 -5.35 -1.55
N ALA A 161 -13.79 -6.10 -2.55
CA ALA A 161 -13.17 -7.40 -2.32
C ALA A 161 -11.90 -7.28 -1.47
N SER A 162 -11.10 -6.23 -1.68
CA SER A 162 -9.88 -6.00 -0.88
C SER A 162 -10.20 -5.74 0.60
N ALA A 163 -11.27 -4.99 0.90
CA ALA A 163 -11.76 -4.80 2.26
C ALA A 163 -12.16 -6.14 2.90
N GLY A 164 -12.89 -6.99 2.18
CA GLY A 164 -13.25 -8.32 2.67
C GLY A 164 -12.03 -9.22 2.94
N VAL A 165 -11.06 -9.24 2.03
CA VAL A 165 -9.80 -9.99 2.19
C VAL A 165 -8.99 -9.46 3.37
N GLY A 166 -8.93 -8.13 3.54
CA GLY A 166 -8.28 -7.48 4.68
C GLY A 166 -8.90 -7.86 6.02
N ALA A 167 -10.23 -7.85 6.11
CA ALA A 167 -10.96 -8.30 7.29
C ALA A 167 -10.70 -9.78 7.60
N ALA A 168 -10.77 -10.65 6.58
CA ALA A 168 -10.50 -12.08 6.73
C ALA A 168 -9.06 -12.33 7.21
N TYR A 169 -8.07 -11.65 6.62
CA TYR A 169 -6.69 -11.69 7.07
C TYR A 169 -6.57 -11.33 8.56
N CYS A 170 -7.12 -10.18 8.95
CA CYS A 170 -7.02 -9.68 10.31
C CYS A 170 -7.69 -10.60 11.33
N LEU A 171 -8.86 -11.18 11.01
CA LEU A 171 -9.50 -12.17 11.88
C LEU A 171 -8.64 -13.42 12.01
N LEU A 172 -8.22 -14.02 10.89
CA LEU A 172 -7.42 -15.24 10.90
C LEU A 172 -6.09 -15.04 11.63
N GLN A 173 -5.41 -13.91 11.41
CA GLN A 173 -4.14 -13.60 12.06
C GLN A 173 -4.31 -13.36 13.57
N GLY A 174 -5.39 -12.70 13.99
CA GLY A 174 -5.67 -12.46 15.40
C GLY A 174 -5.89 -13.76 16.20
N PHE A 175 -6.42 -14.81 15.56
CA PHE A 175 -6.64 -16.12 16.19
C PHE A 175 -5.59 -17.18 15.80
N ALA A 176 -4.51 -16.79 15.12
CA ALA A 176 -3.48 -17.74 14.71
C ALA A 176 -2.72 -18.27 15.94
N THR A 177 -2.64 -19.59 16.07
CA THR A 177 -1.95 -20.26 17.19
C THR A 177 -0.62 -20.87 16.80
N SER A 178 -0.27 -20.86 15.51
CA SER A 178 1.00 -21.42 15.03
C SER A 178 1.64 -20.57 13.93
N TYR A 179 2.97 -20.70 13.82
CA TYR A 179 3.74 -20.05 12.77
C TYR A 179 3.33 -20.52 11.36
N ALA A 180 3.03 -21.82 11.19
CA ALA A 180 2.54 -22.38 9.94
C ALA A 180 1.21 -21.77 9.50
N GLN A 181 0.28 -21.52 10.43
CA GLN A 181 -0.95 -20.79 10.13
C GLN A 181 -0.65 -19.36 9.67
N SER A 182 0.23 -18.66 10.38
CA SER A 182 0.65 -17.29 9.98
C SER A 182 1.28 -17.26 8.59
N LEU A 183 2.10 -18.26 8.21
CA LEU A 183 2.66 -18.38 6.86
C LEU A 183 1.58 -18.46 5.77
N LEU A 184 0.56 -19.29 5.95
CA LEU A 184 -0.55 -19.40 5.00
C LEU A 184 -1.37 -18.11 4.93
N ILE A 185 -1.62 -17.49 6.09
CA ILE A 185 -2.36 -16.23 6.21
C ILE A 185 -1.61 -15.07 5.49
N GLN A 186 -0.28 -15.13 5.39
CA GLN A 186 0.51 -14.13 4.65
C GLN A 186 0.27 -14.16 3.13
N MET A 187 -0.11 -15.31 2.58
CA MET A 187 -0.52 -15.40 1.17
C MET A 187 -1.82 -14.62 0.94
N LEU A 188 -2.77 -14.72 1.89
CA LEU A 188 -4.05 -14.02 1.83
C LEU A 188 -3.86 -12.48 1.84
N ILE A 189 -3.04 -11.96 2.74
CA ILE A 189 -2.76 -10.51 2.75
C ILE A 189 -1.86 -10.07 1.59
N GLY A 190 -1.09 -10.97 0.98
CA GLY A 190 -0.33 -10.68 -0.25
C GLY A 190 -1.28 -10.38 -1.39
N PHE A 191 -2.29 -11.24 -1.55
CA PHE A 191 -3.40 -11.01 -2.46
C PHE A 191 -4.17 -9.71 -2.13
N GLY A 192 -4.50 -9.51 -0.85
CA GLY A 192 -5.17 -8.29 -0.38
C GLY A 192 -4.41 -7.00 -0.72
N ILE A 193 -3.09 -6.99 -0.58
CA ILE A 193 -2.23 -5.85 -0.94
C ILE A 193 -2.27 -5.56 -2.42
N ALA A 194 -2.18 -6.59 -3.26
CA ALA A 194 -2.30 -6.43 -4.70
C ALA A 194 -3.67 -5.85 -5.08
N LEU A 195 -4.75 -6.33 -4.44
CA LEU A 195 -6.11 -5.83 -4.68
C LEU A 195 -6.21 -4.33 -4.40
N TRP A 196 -5.95 -3.90 -3.16
CA TRP A 196 -6.18 -2.49 -2.79
C TRP A 196 -5.21 -1.53 -3.47
N SER A 197 -3.92 -1.88 -3.59
CA SER A 197 -2.93 -0.95 -4.16
C SER A 197 -3.24 -0.61 -5.62
N THR A 198 -3.56 -1.62 -6.43
CA THR A 198 -3.91 -1.43 -7.83
C THR A 198 -5.30 -0.80 -7.98
N SER A 199 -6.32 -1.30 -7.27
CA SER A 199 -7.69 -0.82 -7.44
C SER A 199 -7.88 0.62 -6.93
N SER A 200 -7.21 1.01 -5.85
CA SER A 200 -7.34 2.36 -5.27
C SER A 200 -6.81 3.43 -6.23
N LEU A 201 -5.65 3.17 -6.85
CA LEU A 201 -5.06 4.11 -7.80
C LEU A 201 -5.91 4.21 -9.09
N ILE A 202 -6.34 3.08 -9.65
CA ILE A 202 -7.24 3.08 -10.82
C ILE A 202 -8.54 3.83 -10.50
N PHE A 203 -9.13 3.58 -9.33
CA PHE A 203 -10.37 4.23 -8.92
C PHE A 203 -10.21 5.74 -8.74
N LEU A 204 -9.12 6.20 -8.12
CA LEU A 204 -8.81 7.62 -8.00
C LEU A 204 -8.57 8.29 -9.36
N GLN A 205 -7.92 7.59 -10.29
CA GLN A 205 -7.71 8.09 -11.66
C GLN A 205 -9.03 8.19 -12.44
N GLN A 206 -9.95 7.25 -12.25
CA GLN A 206 -11.29 7.29 -12.84
C GLN A 206 -12.13 8.45 -12.29
N LEU A 207 -11.99 8.78 -11.00
CA LEU A 207 -12.69 9.91 -10.38
C LEU A 207 -12.10 11.28 -10.75
N LEU A 208 -10.83 11.32 -11.14
CA LEU A 208 -10.09 12.55 -11.44
C LEU A 208 -9.52 12.51 -12.87
N PRO A 209 -10.37 12.41 -13.91
CA PRO A 209 -9.92 12.33 -15.30
C PRO A 209 -9.13 13.59 -15.68
N GLY A 210 -8.01 13.41 -16.37
CA GLY A 210 -7.09 14.50 -16.73
C GLY A 210 -6.20 15.02 -15.59
N ARG A 211 -6.36 14.53 -14.36
CA ARG A 211 -5.55 14.91 -13.17
C ARG A 211 -4.82 13.71 -12.57
N ALA A 212 -4.18 12.89 -13.41
CA ALA A 212 -3.48 11.67 -12.98
C ALA A 212 -2.41 11.92 -11.89
N GLY A 213 -1.70 13.06 -11.96
CA GLY A 213 -0.75 13.47 -10.93
C GLY A 213 -1.40 13.74 -9.56
N THR A 214 -2.58 14.39 -9.55
CA THR A 214 -3.37 14.59 -8.32
C THR A 214 -3.86 13.25 -7.76
N ALA A 215 -4.38 12.36 -8.62
CA ALA A 215 -4.81 11.02 -8.20
C ALA A 215 -3.65 10.21 -7.57
N GLY A 216 -2.47 10.24 -8.20
CA GLY A 216 -1.26 9.62 -7.65
C GLY A 216 -0.81 10.26 -6.33
N GLY A 217 -0.85 11.59 -6.24
CA GLY A 217 -0.53 12.31 -5.01
C GLY A 217 -1.47 11.98 -3.85
N ILE A 218 -2.78 11.92 -4.10
CA ILE A 218 -3.78 11.49 -3.11
C ILE A 218 -3.53 10.04 -2.68
N TYR A 219 -3.27 9.14 -3.64
CA TYR A 219 -2.97 7.75 -3.35
C TYR A 219 -1.74 7.60 -2.43
N ILE A 220 -0.66 8.33 -2.71
CA ILE A 220 0.54 8.36 -1.85
C ILE A 220 0.21 8.96 -0.48
N ALA A 221 -0.56 10.06 -0.44
CA ALA A 221 -0.95 10.69 0.82
C ALA A 221 -1.76 9.74 1.72
N VAL A 222 -2.69 8.97 1.16
CA VAL A 222 -3.44 7.92 1.89
C VAL A 222 -2.48 6.90 2.49
N GLN A 223 -1.50 6.42 1.72
CA GLN A 223 -0.52 5.45 2.21
C GLN A 223 0.35 6.00 3.34
N GLN A 224 0.78 7.26 3.25
CA GLN A 224 1.61 7.89 4.28
C GLN A 224 0.83 8.27 5.54
N PHE A 225 -0.47 8.57 5.39
CA PHE A 225 -1.34 8.92 6.50
C PHE A 225 -1.82 7.69 7.28
N THR A 226 -1.98 6.55 6.61
CA THR A 226 -2.53 5.33 7.23
C THR A 226 -1.72 4.84 8.45
N PRO A 227 -0.37 4.82 8.45
CA PRO A 227 0.42 4.46 9.64
C PRO A 227 0.10 5.31 10.87
N VAL A 228 -0.22 6.60 10.69
CA VAL A 228 -0.59 7.51 11.78
C VAL A 228 -1.92 7.07 12.40
N VAL A 229 -2.92 6.81 11.56
CA VAL A 229 -4.24 6.30 12.00
C VAL A 229 -4.11 4.94 12.66
N SER A 230 -3.32 4.04 12.07
CA SER A 230 -3.00 2.72 12.61
C SER A 230 -2.39 2.82 14.00
N GLY A 231 -1.35 3.64 14.19
CA GLY A 231 -0.69 3.81 15.48
C GLY A 231 -1.62 4.39 16.54
N LEU A 232 -2.41 5.42 16.18
CA LEU A 232 -3.32 6.10 17.10
C LEU A 232 -4.44 5.19 17.62
N ILE A 233 -5.02 4.36 16.75
CA ILE A 233 -6.13 3.49 17.12
C ILE A 233 -5.63 2.17 17.70
N LEU A 234 -4.66 1.54 17.05
CA LEU A 234 -4.27 0.16 17.37
C LEU A 234 -3.16 0.08 18.41
N GLY A 235 -2.36 1.13 18.59
CA GLY A 235 -1.34 1.19 19.64
C GLY A 235 -1.93 0.97 21.03
N PRO A 236 -2.90 1.80 21.47
CA PRO A 236 -3.58 1.61 22.75
C PRO A 236 -4.29 0.26 22.87
N VAL A 237 -4.94 -0.21 21.80
CA VAL A 237 -5.60 -1.53 21.81
C VAL A 237 -4.57 -2.64 22.05
N ALA A 238 -3.42 -2.60 21.39
CA ALA A 238 -2.36 -3.57 21.57
C ALA A 238 -1.75 -3.51 22.98
N GLU A 239 -1.68 -2.33 23.59
CA GLU A 239 -1.16 -2.11 24.93
C GLU A 239 -2.10 -2.64 26.02
N TYR A 240 -3.39 -2.29 25.96
CA TYR A 240 -4.36 -2.64 27.00
C TYR A 240 -5.02 -4.00 26.82
N ALA A 241 -5.36 -4.38 25.58
CA ALA A 241 -6.06 -5.64 25.29
C ALA A 241 -5.11 -6.73 24.76
N GLY A 242 -3.94 -6.35 24.24
CA GLY A 242 -2.95 -7.27 23.68
C GLY A 242 -2.93 -7.30 22.15
N ILE A 243 -1.85 -7.86 21.60
CA ILE A 243 -1.57 -7.86 20.16
C ILE A 243 -2.68 -8.54 19.32
N PRO A 244 -3.25 -9.71 19.71
CA PRO A 244 -4.36 -10.32 18.98
C PRO A 244 -5.57 -9.39 18.80
N TRP A 245 -5.85 -8.55 19.79
CA TRP A 245 -6.99 -7.63 19.76
C TRP A 245 -6.78 -6.44 18.82
N ALA A 246 -5.53 -6.05 18.55
CA ALA A 246 -5.23 -5.08 17.52
C ALA A 246 -5.63 -5.61 16.13
N PHE A 247 -5.36 -6.88 15.84
CA PHE A 247 -5.78 -7.50 14.58
C PHE A 247 -7.31 -7.60 14.45
N THR A 248 -8.01 -8.07 15.49
CA THR A 248 -9.48 -8.16 15.44
C THR A 248 -10.16 -6.79 15.35
N THR A 249 -9.61 -5.76 15.99
CA THR A 249 -10.07 -4.38 15.84
C THR A 249 -9.91 -3.89 14.41
N THR A 250 -8.75 -4.16 13.78
CA THR A 250 -8.55 -3.85 12.37
C THR A 250 -9.52 -4.60 11.46
N ALA A 251 -9.90 -5.84 11.79
CA ALA A 251 -10.93 -6.54 11.02
C ALA A 251 -12.27 -5.80 11.06
N GLY A 252 -12.71 -5.34 12.24
CA GLY A 252 -13.90 -4.51 12.38
C GLY A 252 -13.82 -3.21 11.58
N LEU A 253 -12.67 -2.52 11.63
CA LEU A 253 -12.41 -1.32 10.84
C LEU A 253 -12.40 -1.58 9.33
N SER A 254 -11.94 -2.75 8.91
CA SER A 254 -11.93 -3.15 7.51
C SER A 254 -13.35 -3.46 6.99
N LEU A 255 -14.21 -4.05 7.83
CA LEU A 255 -15.64 -4.17 7.52
C LEU A 255 -16.35 -2.80 7.49
N LEU A 256 -15.98 -1.89 8.39
CA LEU A 256 -16.44 -0.50 8.32
C LEU A 256 -15.98 0.18 7.01
N ALA A 257 -14.75 -0.09 6.55
CA ALA A 257 -14.25 0.40 5.28
C ALA A 257 -15.16 0.00 4.11
N LEU A 258 -15.61 -1.26 4.10
CA LEU A 258 -16.54 -1.75 3.08
C LEU A 258 -17.84 -0.94 3.08
N ILE A 259 -18.43 -0.68 4.25
CA ILE A 259 -19.66 0.12 4.38
C ILE A 259 -19.42 1.56 3.89
N VAL A 260 -18.35 2.20 4.38
CA VAL A 260 -17.99 3.58 4.00
C VAL A 260 -17.78 3.71 2.51
N LEU A 261 -17.05 2.78 1.90
CA LEU A 261 -16.80 2.75 0.46
C LEU A 261 -18.10 2.51 -0.32
N LEU A 262 -18.97 1.60 0.11
CA LEU A 262 -20.27 1.37 -0.54
C LEU A 262 -21.13 2.64 -0.55
N VAL A 263 -21.18 3.37 0.57
CA VAL A 263 -21.93 4.63 0.67
C VAL A 263 -21.27 5.71 -0.20
N ALA A 264 -19.94 5.82 -0.17
CA ALA A 264 -19.22 6.85 -0.92
C ALA A 264 -19.36 6.67 -2.43
N VAL A 265 -19.16 5.44 -2.92
CA VAL A 265 -19.28 5.11 -4.34
C VAL A 265 -20.70 5.30 -4.84
N ARG A 266 -21.72 4.95 -4.03
CA ARG A 266 -23.14 5.21 -4.35
C ARG A 266 -23.43 6.71 -4.42
N ALA A 267 -22.95 7.49 -3.46
CA ALA A 267 -23.12 8.95 -3.45
C ALA A 267 -22.42 9.63 -4.64
N LEU A 268 -21.34 9.05 -5.16
CA LEU A 268 -20.65 9.51 -6.37
C LEU A 268 -21.35 9.08 -7.68
N GLY A 269 -22.41 8.27 -7.62
CA GLY A 269 -23.18 7.84 -8.81
C GLY A 269 -22.47 6.85 -9.72
N VAL A 270 -21.37 6.23 -9.27
CA VAL A 270 -20.46 5.39 -10.10
C VAL A 270 -21.08 4.02 -10.48
N GLY A 271 -22.34 3.74 -10.12
CA GLY A 271 -23.03 2.47 -10.39
C GLY A 271 -24.34 2.55 -11.19
N GLY A 272 -24.76 3.74 -11.65
CA GLY A 272 -26.12 3.97 -12.17
C GLY A 272 -26.38 3.64 -13.66
N HIS A 273 -25.40 3.22 -14.45
CA HIS A 273 -25.54 3.08 -15.92
C HIS A 273 -25.62 1.63 -16.43
N ALA A 274 -26.07 0.67 -15.61
CA ALA A 274 -26.14 -0.74 -16.02
C ALA A 274 -27.54 -1.38 -15.81
N SER A 275 -28.60 -0.61 -16.04
CA SER A 275 -29.96 -1.13 -16.16
C SER A 275 -30.77 -0.27 -17.13
N GLY A 276 -30.59 -0.55 -18.42
CA GLY A 276 -31.42 -0.11 -19.53
C GLY A 276 -31.61 -1.29 -20.47
#